data_AF-A0A7S3DXL5-F1
#
_entry.id   AF-A0A7S3DXL5-F1
#
_cell.length_a   1.000
_cell.length_b   1.000
_cell.length_c   1.000
_cell.angle_alpha   90.00
_cell.angle_beta   90.00
_cell.angle_gamma   90.00
#
_symmetry.space_group_name_H-M   'P 1'
#
loop_
_entity.id
_entity.type
_entity.pdbx_description
1 polymer ?
#
loop_
_entity_poly.entity_id
_entity_poly.type
_entity_poly.pdbx_seq_one_letter_code
_entity_poly.pdbx_strand_id
1 'polypeptide(L)'
;PEKFLAKNRLLMESSTLTTAVQALEKLREEAKTSAVSSCEAVKNSFLGGMKEGESWGLRKWLSRHGNALAVCTDLECILKALKALDKDSESTKKLAKLLRPMAEQTLKKLKTDVPSSYQERSSAHPYLPFFHRLESALRDTSQFDPEDDGIICLDDSDDDDVVEVAPPPPPPRKRAAKTTPARKRKTAKRDDFKPPPRKKQETPAPPPPPKVDTPPPPSDDGSSSGSDEECEIVEVVGVTPIGATALGDDDEFLTEKNWRCKNCSAMCPGTADSCITCGEANHNKILGGEIEDASSVLQGGDFEEFEAIVRNSDLFSDDDLPSFPQHCDEDELAAALEEPAPKPKKRKKSPKANKKLDDKDTSHVWPRPIGQEEFDAAVQHAEKLSKQLEMVAHYFRENRENEIRPVVLPASTPAFWRNGENFAEVLELFSRLLQNSEVVHFMKEVDDDLLSQINPQRKRYSHVIKNPLSFPDVVAALFVDMDGNEGDEAMLDYKEGELQCSHLKKWNMWNGKELLMTLDLVLLNSLAFGKMTDEGRSRHRGRTNELRKILWDGIKNIVRINASEEKAKKNHVPVKRGELSGFVVFKYSEGEDNSRT
;
A
#
# COMPACT_ATOMS: atom_id res chain seq x y z
N PRO A 1 -19.18 7.03 -32.19
CA PRO A 1 -18.52 6.30 -33.31
C PRO A 1 -18.16 7.25 -34.48
N GLU A 2 -19.15 7.83 -35.16
CA GLU A 2 -18.97 8.74 -36.32
C GLU A 2 -17.97 9.89 -36.08
N LYS A 3 -18.09 10.63 -34.97
CA LYS A 3 -17.14 11.71 -34.64
C LYS A 3 -15.68 11.24 -34.49
N PHE A 4 -15.48 9.99 -34.03
CA PHE A 4 -14.14 9.40 -33.94
C PHE A 4 -13.62 8.97 -35.32
N LEU A 5 -14.47 8.38 -36.17
CA LEU A 5 -14.16 8.09 -37.57
C LEU A 5 -13.73 9.36 -38.32
N ALA A 6 -14.52 10.44 -38.20
CA ALA A 6 -14.25 11.70 -38.86
C ALA A 6 -12.93 12.34 -38.40
N LYS A 7 -12.68 12.43 -37.08
CA LYS A 7 -11.45 13.06 -36.55
C LYS A 7 -10.17 12.29 -36.92
N ASN A 8 -10.22 10.96 -36.97
CA ASN A 8 -9.02 10.13 -37.10
C ASN A 8 -8.79 9.56 -38.51
N ARG A 9 -9.64 9.90 -39.50
CA ARG A 9 -9.52 9.41 -40.89
C ARG A 9 -8.17 9.73 -41.56
N LEU A 10 -7.47 10.76 -41.11
CA LEU A 10 -6.15 11.17 -41.59
C LEU A 10 -5.00 10.75 -40.66
N LEU A 11 -5.30 10.20 -39.48
CA LEU A 11 -4.33 9.89 -38.42
C LEU A 11 -4.16 8.38 -38.17
N MET A 12 -5.15 7.58 -38.57
CA MET A 12 -5.17 6.14 -38.38
C MET A 12 -5.32 5.41 -39.71
N GLU A 13 -4.56 4.33 -39.86
CA GLU A 13 -4.64 3.43 -41.00
C GLU A 13 -6.07 2.84 -41.13
N SER A 14 -6.58 2.75 -42.37
CA SER A 14 -8.03 2.59 -42.61
C SER A 14 -8.61 1.29 -42.07
N SER A 15 -7.83 0.19 -42.06
CA SER A 15 -8.28 -1.09 -41.48
C SER A 15 -8.38 -1.01 -39.95
N THR A 16 -7.35 -0.44 -39.31
CA THR A 16 -7.28 -0.21 -37.86
C THR A 16 -8.39 0.74 -37.39
N LEU A 17 -8.64 1.84 -38.11
CA LEU A 17 -9.71 2.79 -37.84
C LEU A 17 -11.10 2.15 -37.98
N THR A 18 -11.32 1.34 -39.02
CA THR A 18 -12.58 0.61 -39.22
C THR A 18 -12.83 -0.37 -38.07
N THR A 19 -11.81 -1.12 -37.67
CA THR A 19 -11.87 -2.06 -36.53
C THR A 19 -12.19 -1.33 -35.23
N ALA A 20 -11.54 -0.19 -34.97
CA ALA A 20 -11.78 0.63 -33.80
C ALA A 20 -13.22 1.18 -33.76
N VAL A 21 -13.75 1.64 -34.89
CA VAL A 21 -15.14 2.15 -35.00
C VAL A 21 -16.17 1.03 -34.80
N GLN A 22 -15.96 -0.15 -35.39
CA GLN A 22 -16.81 -1.32 -35.15
C GLN A 22 -16.82 -1.73 -33.66
N ALA A 23 -15.68 -1.69 -32.99
CA ALA A 23 -15.59 -1.99 -31.56
C ALA A 23 -16.31 -0.93 -30.68
N LEU A 24 -16.36 0.35 -31.10
CA LEU A 24 -17.20 1.37 -30.43
C LEU A 24 -18.71 1.13 -30.62
N GLU A 25 -19.15 0.70 -31.80
CA GLU A 25 -20.56 0.36 -32.01
C GLU A 25 -20.96 -0.91 -31.22
N LYS A 26 -20.06 -1.90 -31.12
CA LYS A 26 -20.27 -3.06 -30.24
C LYS A 26 -20.45 -2.64 -28.77
N LEU A 27 -19.55 -1.81 -28.23
CA LEU A 27 -19.67 -1.29 -26.86
C LEU A 27 -20.96 -0.48 -26.62
N ARG A 28 -21.41 0.28 -27.62
CA ARG A 28 -22.68 1.03 -27.58
C ARG A 28 -23.88 0.08 -27.47
N GLU A 29 -23.92 -1.00 -28.25
CA GLU A 29 -25.02 -1.95 -28.23
C GLU A 29 -24.99 -2.85 -26.97
N GLU A 30 -23.81 -3.23 -26.47
CA GLU A 30 -23.66 -3.92 -25.15
C GLU A 30 -24.13 -3.04 -23.98
N ALA A 31 -23.82 -1.75 -24.01
CA ALA A 31 -24.31 -0.79 -23.01
C ALA A 31 -25.84 -0.60 -23.10
N LYS A 32 -26.39 -0.65 -24.31
CA LYS A 32 -27.83 -0.50 -24.59
C LYS A 32 -28.65 -1.73 -24.20
N THR A 33 -28.13 -2.95 -24.34
CA THR A 33 -28.79 -4.15 -23.76
C THR A 33 -28.75 -4.11 -22.23
N SER A 34 -27.64 -3.62 -21.65
CA SER A 34 -27.50 -3.41 -20.20
C SER A 34 -28.47 -2.37 -19.61
N ALA A 35 -29.11 -1.53 -20.45
CA ALA A 35 -30.07 -0.51 -20.02
C ALA A 35 -31.41 -1.07 -19.50
N VAL A 36 -31.71 -2.34 -19.79
CA VAL A 36 -32.86 -3.04 -19.20
C VAL A 36 -32.65 -3.33 -17.70
N SER A 37 -31.39 -3.45 -17.26
CA SER A 37 -31.03 -3.85 -15.90
C SER A 37 -30.93 -2.67 -14.93
N SER A 38 -30.01 -1.73 -15.17
CA SER A 38 -29.86 -0.51 -14.35
C SER A 38 -28.92 0.52 -14.98
N CYS A 39 -28.97 1.77 -14.50
CA CYS A 39 -28.03 2.82 -14.92
C CYS A 39 -26.56 2.43 -14.62
N GLU A 40 -26.30 1.79 -13.49
CA GLU A 40 -24.97 1.29 -13.13
C GLU A 40 -24.53 0.11 -14.03
N ALA A 41 -25.45 -0.73 -14.50
CA ALA A 41 -25.14 -1.78 -15.48
C ALA A 41 -24.69 -1.17 -16.83
N VAL A 42 -25.40 -0.15 -17.33
CA VAL A 42 -25.00 0.62 -18.53
C VAL A 42 -23.60 1.23 -18.34
N LYS A 43 -23.39 1.89 -17.20
CA LYS A 43 -22.12 2.55 -16.86
C LYS A 43 -20.95 1.56 -16.78
N ASN A 44 -21.14 0.41 -16.12
CA ASN A 44 -20.13 -0.62 -15.97
C ASN A 44 -19.86 -1.39 -17.27
N SER A 45 -20.86 -1.57 -18.13
CA SER A 45 -20.70 -2.10 -19.49
C SER A 45 -19.92 -1.12 -20.38
N PHE A 46 -20.35 0.14 -20.43
CA PHE A 46 -19.80 1.13 -21.35
C PHE A 46 -18.42 1.67 -20.93
N LEU A 47 -18.29 2.21 -19.72
CA LEU A 47 -17.02 2.81 -19.26
C LEU A 47 -15.96 1.74 -19.00
N GLY A 48 -16.39 0.58 -18.48
CA GLY A 48 -15.53 -0.53 -18.12
C GLY A 48 -14.90 -0.39 -16.73
N GLY A 49 -14.73 -1.53 -16.07
CA GLY A 49 -14.00 -1.68 -14.82
C GLY A 49 -12.60 -2.27 -15.01
N MET A 50 -12.02 -2.73 -13.91
CA MET A 50 -10.85 -3.62 -13.89
C MET A 50 -11.14 -4.81 -12.97
N LYS A 51 -10.77 -6.03 -13.39
CA LYS A 51 -10.78 -7.25 -12.58
C LYS A 51 -9.60 -8.12 -13.03
N GLU A 52 -8.89 -8.75 -12.10
CA GLU A 52 -7.73 -9.61 -12.41
C GLU A 52 -6.64 -8.98 -13.31
N GLY A 53 -6.53 -7.64 -13.30
CA GLY A 53 -5.59 -6.88 -14.14
C GLY A 53 -6.11 -6.55 -15.55
N GLU A 54 -7.14 -7.25 -16.03
CA GLU A 54 -7.79 -6.91 -17.29
C GLU A 54 -8.77 -5.74 -17.17
N SER A 55 -8.89 -4.97 -18.25
CA SER A 55 -9.96 -4.00 -18.47
C SER A 55 -11.01 -4.56 -19.42
N TRP A 56 -12.26 -4.06 -19.28
CA TRP A 56 -13.33 -4.20 -20.28
C TRP A 56 -13.87 -2.82 -20.68
N GLY A 57 -14.96 -2.78 -21.44
CA GLY A 57 -15.61 -1.53 -21.84
C GLY A 57 -14.69 -0.58 -22.62
N LEU A 58 -14.93 0.72 -22.46
CA LEU A 58 -14.13 1.78 -23.06
C LEU A 58 -12.66 1.74 -22.60
N ARG A 59 -12.35 1.33 -21.35
CA ARG A 59 -10.96 1.12 -20.89
C ARG A 59 -10.21 0.13 -21.79
N LYS A 60 -10.80 -1.03 -22.11
CA LYS A 60 -10.19 -2.05 -23.01
C LYS A 60 -10.06 -1.54 -24.43
N TRP A 61 -11.04 -0.78 -24.90
CA TRP A 61 -11.01 -0.18 -26.23
C TRP A 61 -9.89 0.86 -26.37
N LEU A 62 -9.72 1.76 -25.39
CA LEU A 62 -8.64 2.75 -25.36
C LEU A 62 -7.26 2.08 -25.31
N SER A 63 -7.14 1.02 -24.50
CA SER A 63 -5.95 0.17 -24.44
C SER A 63 -5.57 -0.46 -25.78
N ARG A 64 -6.55 -0.86 -26.60
CA ARG A 64 -6.34 -1.61 -27.85
C ARG A 64 -6.28 -0.74 -29.11
N HIS A 65 -6.97 0.40 -29.12
CA HIS A 65 -7.18 1.22 -30.33
C HIS A 65 -6.76 2.69 -30.18
N GLY A 66 -6.51 3.15 -28.95
CA GLY A 66 -5.99 4.49 -28.67
C GLY A 66 -4.52 4.50 -28.23
N ASN A 67 -3.81 3.38 -28.37
CA ASN A 67 -2.42 3.13 -27.98
C ASN A 67 -2.04 3.49 -26.51
N ALA A 68 -3.00 3.85 -25.66
CA ALA A 68 -2.73 4.35 -24.30
C ALA A 68 -1.93 3.35 -23.45
N LEU A 69 -2.21 2.05 -23.57
CA LEU A 69 -1.44 1.00 -22.87
C LEU A 69 -0.03 0.83 -23.45
N ALA A 70 0.14 0.91 -24.77
CA ALA A 70 1.45 0.84 -25.42
C ALA A 70 2.34 1.97 -24.90
N VAL A 71 1.92 3.23 -25.03
CA VAL A 71 2.70 4.40 -24.61
C VAL A 71 3.07 4.35 -23.11
N CYS A 72 2.16 3.87 -22.24
CA CYS A 72 2.51 3.63 -20.82
C CYS A 72 3.63 2.58 -20.67
N THR A 73 3.51 1.47 -21.40
CA THR A 73 4.43 0.32 -21.30
C THR A 73 5.79 0.63 -21.93
N ASP A 74 5.81 1.36 -23.04
CA ASP A 74 7.03 1.81 -23.73
C ASP A 74 7.82 2.78 -22.84
N LEU A 75 7.14 3.75 -22.20
CA LEU A 75 7.76 4.69 -21.27
C LEU A 75 8.26 3.99 -19.99
N GLU A 76 7.51 3.04 -19.43
CA GLU A 76 7.96 2.20 -18.31
C GLU A 76 9.18 1.33 -18.68
N CYS A 77 9.23 0.81 -19.90
CA CYS A 77 10.38 0.08 -20.43
C CYS A 77 11.61 0.97 -20.62
N ILE A 78 11.43 2.19 -21.15
CA ILE A 78 12.49 3.20 -21.27
C ILE A 78 13.03 3.55 -19.87
N LEU A 79 12.15 3.89 -18.92
CA LEU A 79 12.53 4.21 -17.55
C LEU A 79 13.27 3.06 -16.86
N LYS A 80 12.83 1.82 -17.08
CA LYS A 80 13.51 0.61 -16.56
C LYS A 80 14.88 0.41 -17.20
N ALA A 81 15.05 0.73 -18.48
CA ALA A 81 16.34 0.69 -19.16
C ALA A 81 17.29 1.78 -18.62
N LEU A 82 16.82 3.03 -18.47
CA LEU A 82 17.57 4.14 -17.88
C LEU A 82 18.09 3.80 -16.47
N LYS A 83 17.21 3.27 -15.61
CA LYS A 83 17.55 2.80 -14.25
C LYS A 83 18.47 1.57 -14.21
N ALA A 84 18.83 1.00 -15.37
CA ALA A 84 19.77 -0.12 -15.50
C ALA A 84 21.05 0.26 -16.28
N LEU A 85 21.21 1.53 -16.67
CA LEU A 85 22.46 2.04 -17.23
C LEU A 85 23.52 2.22 -16.13
N ASP A 86 24.78 2.14 -16.53
CA ASP A 86 25.92 2.53 -15.71
C ASP A 86 25.86 4.04 -15.40
N LYS A 87 25.76 4.41 -14.11
CA LYS A 87 25.67 5.80 -13.65
C LYS A 87 26.97 6.58 -13.85
N ASP A 88 28.12 5.93 -13.68
CA ASP A 88 29.42 6.59 -13.77
C ASP A 88 29.74 7.01 -15.22
N SER A 89 29.11 6.37 -16.20
CA SER A 89 29.27 6.63 -17.62
C SER A 89 28.81 8.02 -18.05
N GLU A 90 29.71 8.77 -18.70
CA GLU A 90 29.42 10.09 -19.27
C GLU A 90 28.29 10.08 -20.31
N SER A 91 28.04 8.95 -20.98
CA SER A 91 26.91 8.80 -21.90
C SER A 91 25.56 8.83 -21.16
N THR A 92 25.47 8.13 -20.02
CA THR A 92 24.29 8.15 -19.13
C THR A 92 24.06 9.54 -18.56
N LYS A 93 25.11 10.25 -18.13
CA LYS A 93 25.02 11.64 -17.63
C LYS A 93 24.51 12.60 -18.70
N LYS A 94 25.02 12.51 -19.94
CA LYS A 94 24.52 13.28 -21.09
C LYS A 94 23.05 12.96 -21.39
N LEU A 95 22.68 11.67 -21.43
CA LEU A 95 21.31 11.23 -21.70
C LEU A 95 20.33 11.73 -20.63
N ALA A 96 20.70 11.67 -19.35
CA ALA A 96 19.91 12.22 -18.25
C ALA A 96 19.73 13.74 -18.34
N LYS A 97 20.78 14.48 -18.77
CA LYS A 97 20.73 15.93 -18.97
C LYS A 97 19.83 16.35 -20.15
N LEU A 98 19.62 15.47 -21.13
CA LEU A 98 18.64 15.66 -22.22
C LEU A 98 17.21 15.25 -21.80
N LEU A 99 17.04 14.07 -21.20
CA LEU A 99 15.70 13.51 -20.93
C LEU A 99 14.94 14.18 -19.79
N ARG A 100 15.63 14.66 -18.75
CA ARG A 100 14.97 15.31 -17.60
C ARG A 100 14.07 16.50 -17.97
N PRO A 101 14.55 17.54 -18.69
CA PRO A 101 13.70 18.67 -19.07
C PRO A 101 12.57 18.27 -20.03
N MET A 102 12.80 17.31 -20.93
CA MET A 102 11.75 16.78 -21.81
C MET A 102 10.64 16.08 -21.01
N ALA A 103 11.01 15.28 -20.00
CA ALA A 103 10.07 14.60 -19.12
C ALA A 103 9.30 15.59 -18.24
N GLU A 104 9.96 16.60 -17.66
CA GLU A 104 9.32 17.65 -16.86
C GLU A 104 8.33 18.49 -17.70
N GLN A 105 8.74 18.93 -18.90
CA GLN A 105 7.88 19.67 -19.82
C GLN A 105 6.67 18.82 -20.26
N THR A 106 6.88 17.54 -20.53
CA THR A 106 5.80 16.61 -20.90
C THR A 106 4.86 16.34 -19.72
N LEU A 107 5.39 16.21 -18.49
CA LEU A 107 4.60 16.06 -17.26
C LEU A 107 3.74 17.30 -16.99
N LYS A 108 4.32 18.50 -17.14
CA LYS A 108 3.62 19.78 -17.00
C LYS A 108 2.52 19.94 -18.05
N LYS A 109 2.79 19.56 -19.31
CA LYS A 109 1.79 19.52 -20.37
C LYS A 109 0.68 18.51 -20.06
N LEU A 110 1.02 17.28 -19.65
CA LEU A 110 0.07 16.25 -19.26
C LEU A 110 -0.86 16.69 -18.12
N LYS A 111 -0.32 17.40 -17.10
CA LYS A 111 -1.13 17.99 -16.02
C LYS A 111 -2.00 19.19 -16.46
N THR A 112 -1.67 19.83 -17.57
CA THR A 112 -2.43 20.96 -18.14
C THR A 112 -3.53 20.50 -19.10
N ASP A 113 -3.21 19.52 -19.96
CA ASP A 113 -4.11 18.94 -20.97
C ASP A 113 -5.21 18.06 -20.34
N VAL A 114 -5.06 17.66 -19.07
CA VAL A 114 -6.07 16.92 -18.29
C VAL A 114 -6.75 17.86 -17.29
N PRO A 115 -8.02 18.26 -17.52
CA PRO A 115 -8.77 19.12 -16.61
C PRO A 115 -8.75 18.65 -15.14
N SER A 116 -8.60 19.61 -14.22
CA SER A 116 -8.56 19.35 -12.77
C SER A 116 -9.78 18.59 -12.24
N SER A 117 -10.94 18.71 -12.90
CA SER A 117 -12.15 17.94 -12.58
C SER A 117 -11.99 16.42 -12.75
N TYR A 118 -11.00 15.94 -13.51
CA TYR A 118 -10.62 14.51 -13.55
C TYR A 118 -9.66 14.12 -12.42
N GLN A 119 -8.83 15.06 -11.96
CA GLN A 119 -7.89 14.87 -10.85
C GLN A 119 -8.64 14.81 -9.50
N GLU A 120 -9.57 15.74 -9.28
CA GLU A 120 -10.30 15.88 -8.00
C GLU A 120 -11.40 14.83 -7.73
N ARG A 121 -12.03 14.23 -8.75
CA ARG A 121 -13.43 13.73 -8.60
C ARG A 121 -13.80 12.36 -9.16
N SER A 122 -12.91 11.56 -9.77
CA SER A 122 -13.36 10.28 -10.36
C SER A 122 -12.32 9.16 -10.46
N SER A 123 -12.20 8.36 -9.39
CA SER A 123 -11.58 7.02 -9.43
C SER A 123 -12.22 6.07 -10.46
N ALA A 124 -13.43 6.38 -10.93
CA ALA A 124 -14.15 5.63 -11.96
C ALA A 124 -13.77 6.02 -13.40
N HIS A 125 -13.04 7.12 -13.65
CA HIS A 125 -12.83 7.62 -15.01
C HIS A 125 -11.93 6.67 -15.86
N PRO A 126 -12.34 6.29 -17.10
CA PRO A 126 -11.61 5.30 -17.90
C PRO A 126 -10.14 5.62 -18.19
N TYR A 127 -9.79 6.91 -18.28
CA TYR A 127 -8.44 7.35 -18.62
C TYR A 127 -7.49 7.44 -17.41
N LEU A 128 -8.03 7.50 -16.19
CA LEU A 128 -7.25 7.82 -14.99
C LEU A 128 -6.11 6.81 -14.68
N PRO A 129 -6.27 5.48 -14.86
CA PRO A 129 -5.17 4.53 -14.66
C PRO A 129 -4.01 4.72 -15.65
N PHE A 130 -4.30 5.16 -16.88
CA PHE A 130 -3.26 5.47 -17.87
C PHE A 130 -2.58 6.80 -17.54
N PHE A 131 -3.35 7.80 -17.11
CA PHE A 131 -2.80 9.08 -16.64
C PHE A 131 -1.81 8.89 -15.49
N HIS A 132 -2.15 8.17 -14.42
CA HIS A 132 -1.23 7.98 -13.29
C HIS A 132 0.02 7.17 -13.66
N ARG A 133 -0.07 6.21 -14.59
CA ARG A 133 1.11 5.49 -15.09
C ARG A 133 2.06 6.41 -15.87
N LEU A 134 1.51 7.23 -16.77
CA LEU A 134 2.29 8.25 -17.48
C LEU A 134 2.85 9.31 -16.53
N GLU A 135 2.06 9.79 -15.56
CA GLU A 135 2.49 10.78 -14.57
C GLU A 135 3.65 10.24 -13.72
N SER A 136 3.54 9.02 -13.18
CA SER A 136 4.60 8.37 -12.41
C SER A 136 5.85 8.16 -13.26
N ALA A 137 5.72 7.57 -14.46
CA ALA A 137 6.88 7.29 -15.30
C ALA A 137 7.58 8.57 -15.80
N LEU A 138 6.83 9.65 -16.08
CA LEU A 138 7.41 10.96 -16.40
C LEU A 138 8.05 11.63 -15.17
N ARG A 139 7.43 11.55 -13.98
CA ARG A 139 7.99 12.07 -12.72
C ARG A 139 9.33 11.40 -12.41
N ASP A 140 9.35 10.08 -12.38
CA ASP A 140 10.56 9.26 -12.22
C ASP A 140 11.63 9.56 -13.29
N THR A 141 11.26 9.85 -14.54
CA THR A 141 12.21 10.21 -15.61
C THR A 141 12.76 11.63 -15.42
N SER A 142 11.93 12.58 -14.97
CA SER A 142 12.37 13.95 -14.67
C SER A 142 13.27 14.03 -13.43
N GLN A 143 13.15 13.06 -12.53
CA GLN A 143 13.98 12.91 -11.32
C GLN A 143 15.20 11.98 -11.53
N PHE A 144 15.41 11.43 -12.74
CA PHE A 144 16.56 10.56 -13.01
C PHE A 144 17.86 11.37 -13.13
N ASP A 145 18.61 11.47 -12.03
CA ASP A 145 20.00 11.94 -12.03
C ASP A 145 20.96 10.76 -11.77
N PRO A 146 21.92 10.46 -12.67
CA PRO A 146 22.99 9.52 -12.39
C PRO A 146 24.13 10.12 -11.56
N GLU A 147 24.24 11.45 -11.45
CA GLU A 147 25.25 12.12 -10.61
C GLU A 147 24.80 12.25 -9.15
N ASP A 148 23.50 12.13 -8.88
CA ASP A 148 22.95 11.97 -7.53
C ASP A 148 22.70 10.48 -7.24
N ASP A 149 23.64 9.84 -6.53
CA ASP A 149 23.43 8.50 -5.96
C ASP A 149 22.61 8.55 -4.66
N GLY A 150 22.11 9.74 -4.30
CA GLY A 150 21.07 9.96 -3.34
C GLY A 150 19.84 9.10 -3.64
N ILE A 151 19.53 8.28 -2.64
CA ILE A 151 18.21 7.72 -2.32
C ILE A 151 17.11 8.39 -3.15
N ILE A 152 16.40 7.62 -3.99
CA ILE A 152 15.11 8.06 -4.52
C ILE A 152 14.22 8.34 -3.31
N CYS A 153 14.10 9.63 -2.98
CA CYS A 153 12.99 10.14 -2.21
C CYS A 153 11.76 9.85 -3.05
N LEU A 154 11.15 8.68 -2.80
CA LEU A 154 9.73 8.49 -3.04
C LEU A 154 9.09 9.63 -2.29
N ASP A 155 8.66 10.63 -3.06
CA ASP A 155 8.08 11.84 -2.54
C ASP A 155 6.66 11.50 -2.10
N ASP A 156 6.60 10.80 -0.96
CA ASP A 156 5.41 10.41 -0.21
C ASP A 156 4.68 11.67 0.35
N SER A 157 5.08 12.87 -0.09
CA SER A 157 4.21 14.05 -0.18
C SER A 157 3.08 13.74 -1.16
N ASP A 158 2.07 13.03 -0.66
CA ASP A 158 0.70 13.20 -1.14
C ASP A 158 0.40 14.70 -1.06
N ASP A 159 0.44 15.38 -2.23
CA ASP A 159 -0.03 16.75 -2.40
C ASP A 159 -1.55 16.77 -2.22
N ASP A 160 -1.99 16.65 -0.97
CA ASP A 160 -3.22 17.26 -0.47
C ASP A 160 -3.01 18.79 -0.55
N ASP A 161 -3.00 19.30 -1.79
CA ASP A 161 -2.80 20.70 -2.13
C ASP A 161 -4.05 21.45 -1.65
N VAL A 162 -4.02 21.91 -0.38
CA VAL A 162 -5.16 22.56 0.28
C VAL A 162 -5.38 23.94 -0.34
N VAL A 163 -6.01 23.95 -1.51
CA VAL A 163 -6.43 25.15 -2.23
C VAL A 163 -7.18 26.06 -1.27
N GLU A 164 -6.59 27.21 -0.92
CA GLU A 164 -7.22 28.19 -0.04
C GLU A 164 -8.47 28.74 -0.74
N VAL A 165 -9.63 28.14 -0.43
CA VAL A 165 -10.89 28.37 -1.12
C VAL A 165 -11.23 29.86 -1.13
N ALA A 166 -11.03 30.49 -2.28
CA ALA A 166 -11.38 31.88 -2.49
C ALA A 166 -12.86 32.08 -2.14
N PRO A 167 -13.21 33.01 -1.23
CA PRO A 167 -14.58 33.14 -0.75
C PRO A 167 -15.50 33.49 -1.93
N PRO A 168 -16.69 32.86 -2.02
CA PRO A 168 -17.57 33.04 -3.17
C PRO A 168 -17.98 34.51 -3.32
N PRO A 169 -18.15 35.00 -4.56
CA PRO A 169 -18.51 36.39 -4.80
C PRO A 169 -19.82 36.74 -4.08
N PRO A 170 -19.93 37.94 -3.46
CA PRO A 170 -21.07 38.28 -2.63
C PRO A 170 -22.36 38.28 -3.47
N PRO A 171 -23.48 37.75 -2.93
CA PRO A 171 -24.71 37.60 -3.70
C PRO A 171 -25.24 38.97 -4.18
N PRO A 172 -25.80 39.03 -5.40
CA PRO A 172 -26.20 40.30 -6.00
C PRO A 172 -27.23 41.02 -5.13
N ARG A 173 -26.92 42.29 -4.80
CA ARG A 173 -27.77 43.15 -3.97
C ARG A 173 -29.15 43.30 -4.62
N LYS A 174 -30.18 42.68 -4.03
CA LYS A 174 -31.58 42.86 -4.44
C LYS A 174 -31.95 44.35 -4.34
N ARG A 175 -32.09 45.02 -5.48
CA ARG A 175 -32.66 46.38 -5.55
C ARG A 175 -34.07 46.36 -4.95
N ALA A 176 -34.39 47.37 -4.15
CA ALA A 176 -35.73 47.54 -3.61
C ALA A 176 -36.72 47.85 -4.75
N ALA A 177 -37.80 47.07 -4.84
CA ALA A 177 -38.92 47.30 -5.76
C ALA A 177 -40.12 47.89 -5.01
N LYS A 178 -40.88 48.76 -5.68
CA LYS A 178 -41.95 49.57 -5.07
C LYS A 178 -43.13 48.74 -4.57
N THR A 179 -43.75 49.22 -3.50
CA THR A 179 -45.07 48.78 -3.01
C THR A 179 -46.21 49.41 -3.80
N THR A 180 -47.23 48.61 -4.14
CA THR A 180 -48.62 49.05 -4.43
C THR A 180 -49.60 47.92 -4.04
N PRO A 181 -50.89 48.22 -3.74
CA PRO A 181 -51.65 47.37 -2.81
C PRO A 181 -52.95 46.72 -3.35
N ALA A 182 -53.14 45.43 -3.06
CA ALA A 182 -54.42 44.73 -2.97
C ALA A 182 -54.19 43.39 -2.21
N ARG A 183 -55.17 42.67 -1.61
CA ARG A 183 -56.64 42.82 -1.54
C ARG A 183 -57.14 42.17 -0.23
N LYS A 184 -58.19 42.70 0.40
CA LYS A 184 -58.80 42.09 1.60
C LYS A 184 -59.54 40.78 1.26
N ARG A 185 -59.40 39.75 2.10
CA ARG A 185 -60.47 38.74 2.37
C ARG A 185 -60.37 38.24 3.83
N LYS A 186 -61.51 37.86 4.41
CA LYS A 186 -61.69 37.47 5.83
C LYS A 186 -61.93 35.95 5.96
N THR A 187 -62.19 35.50 7.19
CA THR A 187 -62.68 34.17 7.64
C THR A 187 -61.58 33.11 7.84
N ALA A 188 -61.58 32.29 8.89
CA ALA A 188 -62.44 32.24 10.10
C ALA A 188 -61.68 31.65 11.32
N LYS A 189 -62.30 31.70 12.51
CA LYS A 189 -61.77 31.14 13.78
C LYS A 189 -61.61 29.61 13.75
N ARG A 190 -60.59 29.13 14.46
CA ARG A 190 -60.59 28.02 15.45
C ARG A 190 -59.15 27.81 15.95
N ASP A 191 -58.84 27.33 17.15
CA ASP A 191 -59.37 27.45 18.53
C ASP A 191 -58.19 27.04 19.44
N ASP A 192 -58.11 27.47 20.70
CA ASP A 192 -56.90 27.33 21.52
C ASP A 192 -56.52 25.88 21.90
N PHE A 193 -55.22 25.56 21.81
CA PHE A 193 -54.62 24.47 22.58
C PHE A 193 -53.21 24.85 23.06
N LYS A 194 -53.02 24.89 24.39
CA LYS A 194 -51.77 25.28 25.06
C LYS A 194 -51.31 24.16 26.00
N PRO A 195 -50.18 23.48 25.75
CA PRO A 195 -49.70 22.41 26.62
C PRO A 195 -49.12 22.95 27.94
N PRO A 196 -49.28 22.23 29.07
CA PRO A 196 -48.70 22.61 30.36
C PRO A 196 -47.22 22.22 30.48
N PRO A 197 -46.44 22.89 31.36
CA PRO A 197 -45.03 22.57 31.58
C PRO A 197 -44.83 21.25 32.34
N ARG A 198 -43.80 20.48 31.97
CA ARG A 198 -43.37 19.29 32.73
C ARG A 198 -42.68 19.69 34.04
N LYS A 199 -43.02 19.03 35.14
CA LYS A 199 -42.26 19.10 36.40
C LYS A 199 -40.93 18.35 36.24
N LYS A 200 -39.88 18.82 36.92
CA LYS A 200 -38.72 17.98 37.24
C LYS A 200 -39.12 16.96 38.31
N GLN A 201 -38.53 15.77 38.28
CA GLN A 201 -38.44 14.86 39.42
C GLN A 201 -36.98 14.85 39.89
N GLU A 202 -36.79 14.69 41.19
CA GLU A 202 -35.48 14.57 41.83
C GLU A 202 -35.19 13.10 42.11
N THR A 203 -33.94 12.68 41.89
CA THR A 203 -33.48 11.32 42.16
C THR A 203 -32.81 11.27 43.54
N PRO A 204 -33.17 10.32 44.43
CA PRO A 204 -32.49 10.17 45.73
C PRO A 204 -31.10 9.54 45.56
N ALA A 205 -30.21 9.84 46.50
CA ALA A 205 -28.84 9.32 46.53
C ALA A 205 -28.76 7.88 47.09
N PRO A 206 -27.74 7.08 46.71
CA PRO A 206 -27.55 5.72 47.23
C PRO A 206 -26.97 5.70 48.66
N PRO A 207 -27.23 4.63 49.45
CA PRO A 207 -26.64 4.44 50.77
C PRO A 207 -25.18 3.95 50.71
N PRO A 208 -24.38 4.13 51.79
CA PRO A 208 -22.99 3.68 51.87
C PRO A 208 -22.86 2.15 52.09
N PRO A 209 -21.73 1.53 51.68
CA PRO A 209 -21.48 0.11 51.89
C PRO A 209 -21.10 -0.25 53.34
N PRO A 210 -21.36 -1.49 53.80
CA PRO A 210 -20.93 -1.97 55.11
C PRO A 210 -19.44 -2.34 55.15
N LYS A 211 -18.86 -2.35 56.36
CA LYS A 211 -17.52 -2.90 56.64
C LYS A 211 -17.62 -4.41 56.95
N VAL A 212 -16.55 -5.14 56.68
CA VAL A 212 -16.29 -6.51 57.17
C VAL A 212 -14.81 -6.63 57.52
N ASP A 213 -14.51 -7.33 58.62
CA ASP A 213 -13.17 -7.44 59.21
C ASP A 213 -12.45 -8.77 58.86
N THR A 214 -11.15 -8.86 59.19
CA THR A 214 -10.23 -10.01 59.00
C THR A 214 -9.43 -10.30 60.30
N PRO A 215 -8.64 -11.40 60.43
CA PRO A 215 -8.46 -12.59 59.57
C PRO A 215 -9.15 -13.83 60.24
N PRO A 216 -8.57 -14.98 60.69
CA PRO A 216 -7.20 -15.56 60.68
C PRO A 216 -7.02 -16.88 59.86
N PRO A 217 -5.77 -17.35 59.64
CA PRO A 217 -5.41 -18.68 59.08
C PRO A 217 -4.98 -19.66 60.22
N PRO A 218 -4.25 -20.80 60.01
CA PRO A 218 -3.86 -21.57 58.80
C PRO A 218 -4.15 -23.10 58.90
N SER A 219 -3.80 -23.90 57.86
CA SER A 219 -3.17 -25.24 57.97
C SER A 219 -2.81 -25.86 56.60
N ASP A 220 -2.01 -26.93 56.62
CA ASP A 220 -1.20 -27.46 55.50
C ASP A 220 -1.76 -28.72 54.76
N ASP A 221 -0.92 -29.30 53.89
CA ASP A 221 -0.92 -30.65 53.29
C ASP A 221 -1.92 -31.03 52.17
N GLY A 222 -1.41 -31.70 51.12
CA GLY A 222 -2.23 -32.34 50.08
C GLY A 222 -1.53 -32.72 48.76
N SER A 223 -0.79 -33.84 48.72
CA SER A 223 -0.20 -34.40 47.48
C SER A 223 -1.08 -35.47 46.82
N SER A 224 -1.37 -35.32 45.52
CA SER A 224 -1.75 -36.38 44.54
C SER A 224 -1.65 -35.74 43.14
N SER A 225 -0.88 -36.18 42.14
CA SER A 225 -0.52 -37.52 41.61
C SER A 225 -1.59 -38.17 40.73
N GLY A 226 -1.18 -38.52 39.49
CA GLY A 226 -1.78 -39.51 38.60
C GLY A 226 -3.01 -39.10 37.76
N SER A 227 -2.82 -39.00 36.43
CA SER A 227 -3.48 -39.92 35.48
C SER A 227 -3.07 -39.64 34.03
N ASP A 228 -2.50 -40.63 33.36
CA ASP A 228 -2.25 -40.66 31.92
C ASP A 228 -3.53 -41.08 31.16
N GLU A 229 -3.84 -40.45 30.02
CA GLU A 229 -4.73 -41.04 29.01
C GLU A 229 -4.15 -40.80 27.59
N GLU A 230 -3.99 -41.90 26.84
CA GLU A 230 -3.45 -41.90 25.49
C GLU A 230 -4.58 -41.75 24.45
N CYS A 231 -4.49 -40.78 23.54
CA CYS A 231 -5.46 -40.60 22.46
C CYS A 231 -4.92 -41.06 21.10
N GLU A 232 -4.89 -42.39 20.96
CA GLU A 232 -5.23 -43.17 19.75
C GLU A 232 -4.94 -42.58 18.36
N ILE A 233 -3.98 -43.18 17.65
CA ILE A 233 -3.68 -42.89 16.24
C ILE A 233 -4.72 -43.59 15.35
N VAL A 234 -5.60 -42.81 14.72
CA VAL A 234 -6.56 -43.33 13.73
C VAL A 234 -5.91 -43.44 12.35
N GLU A 235 -5.50 -44.66 11.99
CA GLU A 235 -5.05 -45.03 10.64
C GLU A 235 -6.24 -45.07 9.67
N VAL A 236 -6.12 -44.42 8.50
CA VAL A 236 -7.15 -44.44 7.44
C VAL A 236 -6.59 -45.02 6.15
N VAL A 237 -7.25 -46.07 5.67
CA VAL A 237 -6.80 -46.93 4.57
C VAL A 237 -6.84 -46.20 3.22
N GLY A 238 -5.82 -46.45 2.37
CA GLY A 238 -5.67 -45.79 1.09
C GLY A 238 -6.52 -46.33 -0.06
N VAL A 239 -6.43 -45.66 -1.21
CA VAL A 239 -6.97 -46.11 -2.50
C VAL A 239 -5.88 -46.04 -3.56
N THR A 240 -5.49 -47.19 -4.11
CA THR A 240 -4.65 -47.32 -5.29
C THR A 240 -5.48 -47.65 -6.53
N PRO A 241 -5.02 -47.19 -7.70
CA PRO A 241 -5.17 -47.99 -8.92
C PRO A 241 -3.82 -48.25 -9.60
N ILE A 242 -3.53 -49.54 -9.77
CA ILE A 242 -3.19 -50.19 -11.06
C ILE A 242 -2.72 -49.23 -12.18
N GLY A 243 -1.53 -49.33 -12.77
CA GLY A 243 -0.45 -50.30 -12.56
C GLY A 243 0.31 -50.55 -13.88
N ALA A 244 1.64 -50.58 -13.84
CA ALA A 244 2.48 -50.87 -15.01
C ALA A 244 3.72 -51.70 -14.63
N THR A 245 4.02 -52.68 -15.47
CA THR A 245 5.07 -53.70 -15.35
C THR A 245 6.49 -53.15 -15.16
N ALA A 246 7.28 -53.81 -14.31
CA ALA A 246 8.74 -53.62 -14.23
C ALA A 246 9.49 -54.62 -15.14
N LEU A 247 10.54 -54.15 -15.82
CA LEU A 247 11.61 -54.95 -16.44
C LEU A 247 12.87 -54.08 -16.60
N GLY A 248 14.05 -54.68 -16.39
CA GLY A 248 15.33 -54.19 -16.92
C GLY A 248 16.10 -53.18 -16.06
N ASP A 249 17.31 -53.56 -15.67
CA ASP A 249 18.40 -52.64 -15.30
C ASP A 249 19.13 -52.13 -16.58
N ASP A 250 20.13 -51.26 -16.37
CA ASP A 250 21.14 -50.81 -17.34
C ASP A 250 20.68 -50.03 -18.61
N ASP A 251 20.58 -48.69 -18.51
CA ASP A 251 21.17 -47.79 -19.54
C ASP A 251 21.36 -46.33 -19.07
N GLU A 252 22.41 -45.64 -19.57
CA GLU A 252 22.84 -44.30 -19.11
C GLU A 252 22.29 -43.18 -20.01
N PHE A 253 20.97 -42.95 -19.99
CA PHE A 253 20.33 -41.97 -20.88
C PHE A 253 20.30 -40.52 -20.36
N LEU A 254 20.94 -39.63 -21.13
CA LEU A 254 20.87 -38.17 -20.96
C LEU A 254 19.42 -37.66 -21.11
N THR A 255 18.90 -37.00 -20.07
CA THR A 255 17.56 -36.38 -20.11
C THR A 255 17.58 -35.07 -20.91
N GLU A 256 17.27 -35.14 -22.21
CA GLU A 256 17.10 -33.97 -23.05
C GLU A 256 16.06 -32.99 -22.47
N LYS A 257 16.50 -31.79 -22.11
CA LYS A 257 15.63 -30.77 -21.50
C LYS A 257 14.74 -30.13 -22.56
N ASN A 258 13.48 -30.54 -22.60
CA ASN A 258 12.40 -29.86 -23.31
C ASN A 258 12.37 -28.36 -22.96
N TRP A 259 12.07 -27.52 -23.95
CA TRP A 259 11.98 -26.06 -23.78
C TRP A 259 10.55 -25.57 -24.01
N ARG A 260 10.21 -24.40 -23.47
CA ARG A 260 8.91 -23.77 -23.65
C ARG A 260 9.04 -22.54 -24.56
N CYS A 261 8.24 -22.48 -25.61
CA CYS A 261 8.20 -21.32 -26.51
C CYS A 261 7.73 -20.06 -25.78
N LYS A 262 8.41 -18.93 -25.99
CA LYS A 262 8.11 -17.66 -25.29
C LYS A 262 6.79 -17.04 -25.76
N ASN A 263 6.49 -17.11 -27.05
CA ASN A 263 5.31 -16.53 -27.67
C ASN A 263 4.03 -17.36 -27.44
N CYS A 264 4.02 -18.65 -27.82
CA CYS A 264 2.80 -19.48 -27.72
C CYS A 264 2.74 -20.41 -26.49
N SER A 265 3.75 -20.39 -25.59
CA SER A 265 3.83 -21.24 -24.39
C SER A 265 3.84 -22.77 -24.61
N ALA A 266 3.92 -23.25 -25.85
CA ALA A 266 4.00 -24.68 -26.17
C ALA A 266 5.31 -25.33 -25.67
N MET A 267 5.21 -26.57 -25.18
CA MET A 267 6.36 -27.43 -24.89
C MET A 267 6.93 -28.00 -26.19
N CYS A 268 8.24 -27.88 -26.38
CA CYS A 268 8.96 -28.31 -27.57
C CYS A 268 10.12 -29.26 -27.16
N PRO A 269 10.45 -30.29 -27.98
CA PRO A 269 11.59 -31.17 -27.74
C PRO A 269 12.90 -30.40 -27.55
N GLY A 270 13.81 -30.89 -26.70
CA GLY A 270 15.13 -30.26 -26.49
C GLY A 270 15.94 -30.13 -27.79
N THR A 271 15.80 -31.09 -28.69
CA THR A 271 16.38 -31.13 -30.04
C THR A 271 15.79 -30.10 -31.03
N ALA A 272 14.58 -29.58 -30.79
CA ALA A 272 13.88 -28.72 -31.75
C ALA A 272 14.47 -27.30 -31.83
N ASP A 273 14.87 -26.90 -33.05
CA ASP A 273 15.41 -25.56 -33.35
C ASP A 273 14.34 -24.45 -33.42
N SER A 274 13.07 -24.82 -33.59
CA SER A 274 11.94 -23.90 -33.61
C SER A 274 10.70 -24.52 -32.99
N CYS A 275 9.74 -23.67 -32.62
CA CYS A 275 8.52 -24.09 -31.97
C CYS A 275 7.57 -24.79 -32.95
N ILE A 276 7.17 -26.02 -32.62
CA ILE A 276 6.24 -26.85 -33.39
C ILE A 276 4.85 -26.24 -33.64
N THR A 277 4.49 -25.16 -32.92
CA THR A 277 3.17 -24.51 -33.00
C THR A 277 3.19 -23.15 -33.71
N CYS A 278 4.29 -22.39 -33.63
CA CYS A 278 4.37 -21.04 -34.22
C CYS A 278 5.65 -20.75 -35.04
N GLY A 279 6.57 -21.71 -35.19
CA GLY A 279 7.80 -21.56 -35.97
C GLY A 279 8.90 -20.70 -35.33
N GLU A 280 8.68 -20.14 -34.13
CA GLU A 280 9.63 -19.26 -33.45
C GLU A 280 10.88 -20.00 -32.95
N ALA A 281 12.06 -19.40 -33.12
CA ALA A 281 13.35 -20.05 -32.89
C ALA A 281 13.68 -20.34 -31.42
N ASN A 282 14.43 -21.42 -31.18
CA ASN A 282 14.92 -21.80 -29.86
C ASN A 282 16.12 -20.92 -29.44
N HIS A 283 15.84 -19.73 -28.92
CA HIS A 283 16.85 -18.77 -28.44
C HIS A 283 17.82 -19.34 -27.39
N ASN A 284 17.48 -20.42 -26.69
CA ASN A 284 18.40 -21.05 -25.72
C ASN A 284 19.54 -21.80 -26.42
N LYS A 285 19.34 -22.28 -27.65
CA LYS A 285 20.36 -23.01 -28.44
C LYS A 285 21.37 -22.05 -29.10
N ILE A 286 20.91 -20.84 -29.47
CA ILE A 286 21.73 -19.78 -30.07
C ILE A 286 22.81 -19.26 -29.10
N LEU A 287 22.53 -19.27 -27.79
CA LEU A 287 23.46 -18.83 -26.74
C LEU A 287 24.42 -19.94 -26.26
N GLY A 288 24.39 -21.13 -26.88
CA GLY A 288 25.24 -22.27 -26.53
C GLY A 288 26.44 -22.48 -27.45
N GLY A 289 26.61 -21.66 -28.49
CA GLY A 289 27.81 -21.66 -29.35
C GLY A 289 28.91 -20.78 -28.77
N GLU A 290 30.16 -21.21 -28.90
CA GLU A 290 31.33 -20.42 -28.50
C GLU A 290 31.45 -19.20 -29.42
N ILE A 291 31.35 -17.99 -28.84
CA ILE A 291 31.56 -16.72 -29.56
C ILE A 291 32.88 -16.12 -29.09
N GLU A 292 33.94 -16.38 -29.84
CA GLU A 292 35.12 -15.52 -29.83
C GLU A 292 34.81 -14.19 -30.56
N ASP A 293 35.41 -13.10 -30.09
CA ASP A 293 35.37 -11.73 -30.66
C ASP A 293 34.01 -11.15 -31.11
N ALA A 294 33.24 -10.66 -30.14
CA ALA A 294 32.13 -9.71 -30.35
C ALA A 294 32.47 -8.24 -29.95
N SER A 295 33.75 -7.93 -29.66
CA SER A 295 34.18 -6.64 -29.09
C SER A 295 34.33 -5.48 -30.10
N SER A 296 34.16 -5.74 -31.39
CA SER A 296 34.59 -4.85 -32.49
C SER A 296 33.49 -3.99 -33.14
N VAL A 297 32.21 -4.14 -32.74
CA VAL A 297 31.05 -3.65 -33.52
C VAL A 297 30.39 -2.38 -32.94
N LEU A 298 30.76 -1.93 -31.73
CA LEU A 298 30.05 -0.85 -31.00
C LEU A 298 30.87 0.45 -30.77
N GLN A 299 31.83 0.77 -31.64
CA GLN A 299 32.65 2.00 -31.55
C GLN A 299 32.44 3.02 -32.69
N GLY A 300 31.32 2.95 -33.41
CA GLY A 300 31.12 3.72 -34.66
C GLY A 300 29.81 4.50 -34.79
N GLY A 301 29.16 4.89 -33.68
CA GLY A 301 27.94 5.71 -33.70
C GLY A 301 28.23 7.16 -33.32
N ASP A 302 28.12 8.10 -34.27
CA ASP A 302 28.43 9.50 -34.03
C ASP A 302 27.35 10.20 -33.19
N PHE A 303 27.75 10.73 -32.04
CA PHE A 303 26.83 11.38 -31.08
C PHE A 303 26.23 12.68 -31.64
N GLU A 304 26.91 13.33 -32.58
CA GLU A 304 26.48 14.58 -33.20
C GLU A 304 25.21 14.44 -34.06
N GLU A 305 24.96 13.26 -34.67
CA GLU A 305 23.73 13.03 -35.45
C GLU A 305 22.49 13.00 -34.54
N PHE A 306 22.60 12.39 -33.36
CA PHE A 306 21.51 12.40 -32.38
C PHE A 306 21.26 13.81 -31.83
N GLU A 307 22.31 14.59 -31.57
CA GLU A 307 22.15 15.98 -31.13
C GLU A 307 21.55 16.87 -32.24
N ALA A 308 21.86 16.61 -33.51
CA ALA A 308 21.24 17.28 -34.65
C ALA A 308 19.75 16.94 -34.80
N ILE A 309 19.33 15.69 -34.53
CA ILE A 309 17.91 15.30 -34.53
C ILE A 309 17.14 16.03 -33.41
N VAL A 310 17.70 16.11 -32.20
CA VAL A 310 17.08 16.81 -31.06
C VAL A 310 17.02 18.34 -31.27
N ARG A 311 18.02 18.94 -31.92
CA ARG A 311 17.99 20.38 -32.25
C ARG A 311 17.06 20.76 -33.42
N ASN A 312 16.58 19.79 -34.21
CA ASN A 312 15.68 20.02 -35.35
C ASN A 312 14.20 19.71 -35.04
N SER A 313 13.82 19.45 -33.79
CA SER A 313 12.44 19.09 -33.43
C SER A 313 11.46 20.26 -33.31
N ASP A 314 11.88 21.50 -33.56
CA ASP A 314 11.02 22.70 -33.62
C ASP A 314 10.11 22.76 -34.88
N LEU A 315 9.67 21.59 -35.38
CA LEU A 315 8.84 21.41 -36.58
C LEU A 315 7.34 21.63 -36.33
N PHE A 316 6.99 22.48 -35.35
CA PHE A 316 5.64 22.97 -35.11
C PHE A 316 5.64 24.50 -35.03
N SER A 317 5.79 25.14 -36.19
CA SER A 317 5.42 26.55 -36.39
C SER A 317 3.90 26.72 -36.35
N ASP A 318 3.41 27.71 -35.59
CA ASP A 318 1.97 27.94 -35.34
C ASP A 318 1.14 28.43 -36.57
N ASP A 319 1.76 28.58 -37.75
CA ASP A 319 1.16 29.27 -38.91
C ASP A 319 0.17 28.43 -39.75
N ASP A 320 0.15 27.09 -39.64
CA ASP A 320 -0.66 26.19 -40.49
C ASP A 320 -2.00 25.75 -39.86
N LEU A 321 -2.81 26.71 -39.41
CA LEU A 321 -4.21 26.48 -39.00
C LEU A 321 -5.22 27.00 -40.07
N PRO A 322 -6.17 26.18 -40.54
CA PRO A 322 -7.12 26.60 -41.57
C PRO A 322 -8.12 27.63 -41.03
N SER A 323 -8.28 28.72 -41.78
CA SER A 323 -9.10 29.86 -41.39
C SER A 323 -10.60 29.54 -41.33
N PHE A 324 -11.22 29.88 -40.19
CA PHE A 324 -12.67 29.98 -40.06
C PHE A 324 -13.13 31.43 -40.30
N PRO A 325 -14.33 31.65 -40.85
CA PRO A 325 -14.73 32.97 -41.34
C PRO A 325 -15.02 33.96 -40.21
N GLN A 326 -14.33 35.10 -40.22
CA GLN A 326 -14.68 36.26 -39.40
C GLN A 326 -15.88 37.00 -40.00
N HIS A 327 -16.88 37.30 -39.16
CA HIS A 327 -17.86 38.36 -39.42
C HIS A 327 -18.37 38.87 -38.06
N CYS A 328 -17.92 40.06 -37.68
CA CYS A 328 -18.56 41.07 -36.82
C CYS A 328 -17.52 42.17 -36.58
N ASP A 329 -17.94 43.43 -36.70
CA ASP A 329 -17.05 44.56 -36.98
C ASP A 329 -16.44 45.20 -35.71
N GLU A 330 -15.16 45.60 -35.78
CA GLU A 330 -14.48 46.38 -34.74
C GLU A 330 -14.32 47.85 -35.18
N ASP A 331 -15.21 48.73 -34.73
CA ASP A 331 -15.12 50.19 -35.01
C ASP A 331 -15.54 51.06 -33.81
N GLU A 332 -15.56 50.50 -32.58
CA GLU A 332 -16.07 51.18 -31.36
C GLU A 332 -15.22 50.96 -30.08
N LEU A 333 -13.87 50.91 -30.18
CA LEU A 333 -13.01 50.78 -28.98
C LEU A 333 -11.76 51.70 -28.91
N ALA A 334 -11.67 52.73 -29.76
CA ALA A 334 -10.48 53.58 -29.88
C ALA A 334 -10.48 54.87 -29.01
N ALA A 335 -11.12 54.87 -27.82
CA ALA A 335 -11.37 56.11 -27.05
C ALA A 335 -11.35 55.96 -25.51
N ALA A 336 -10.33 55.31 -24.91
CA ALA A 336 -10.27 55.11 -23.46
C ALA A 336 -8.86 55.00 -22.80
N LEU A 337 -7.79 55.59 -23.37
CA LEU A 337 -6.41 55.44 -22.86
C LEU A 337 -5.66 56.77 -22.61
N GLU A 338 -6.12 57.55 -21.63
CA GLU A 338 -5.28 58.53 -20.91
C GLU A 338 -5.76 58.68 -19.44
N GLU A 339 -5.00 58.14 -18.47
CA GLU A 339 -4.66 58.78 -17.17
C GLU A 339 -3.74 57.87 -16.30
N PRO A 340 -2.98 58.42 -15.32
CA PRO A 340 -1.81 57.75 -14.73
C PRO A 340 -2.06 56.89 -13.47
N ALA A 341 -1.15 55.93 -13.23
CA ALA A 341 -1.27 54.93 -12.17
C ALA A 341 -1.03 55.45 -10.72
N PRO A 342 -1.84 55.03 -9.72
CA PRO A 342 -1.66 55.40 -8.31
C PRO A 342 -0.68 54.49 -7.54
N LYS A 343 0.07 55.08 -6.60
CA LYS A 343 1.12 54.39 -5.81
C LYS A 343 0.55 53.40 -4.76
N PRO A 344 1.24 52.29 -4.46
CA PRO A 344 0.73 51.23 -3.58
C PRO A 344 0.69 51.64 -2.09
N LYS A 345 -0.43 51.33 -1.42
CA LYS A 345 -0.60 51.53 0.04
C LYS A 345 -0.34 50.25 0.82
N LYS A 346 0.61 50.29 1.76
CA LYS A 346 0.91 49.18 2.68
C LYS A 346 -0.32 48.80 3.52
N ARG A 347 -0.83 47.56 3.39
CA ARG A 347 -1.89 47.02 4.28
C ARG A 347 -1.24 46.46 5.55
N LYS A 348 -1.77 46.83 6.72
CA LYS A 348 -1.41 46.20 8.01
C LYS A 348 -2.00 44.79 8.08
N LYS A 349 -1.26 43.82 8.63
CA LYS A 349 -1.83 42.52 9.04
C LYS A 349 -2.64 42.72 10.33
N SER A 350 -3.76 42.02 10.45
CA SER A 350 -4.53 41.85 11.69
C SER A 350 -4.34 40.43 12.24
N PRO A 351 -4.47 40.17 13.55
CA PRO A 351 -4.32 38.83 14.10
C PRO A 351 -5.40 37.86 13.61
N LYS A 352 -5.05 36.61 13.30
CA LYS A 352 -6.02 35.51 13.16
C LYS A 352 -6.53 35.13 14.55
N ALA A 353 -7.85 35.04 14.73
CA ALA A 353 -8.45 34.49 15.95
C ALA A 353 -8.57 32.96 15.81
N ASN A 354 -8.34 32.22 16.92
CA ASN A 354 -8.42 30.76 16.91
C ASN A 354 -9.86 30.31 16.65
N LYS A 355 -10.08 29.69 15.48
CA LYS A 355 -11.30 28.97 15.17
C LYS A 355 -11.18 27.56 15.76
N LYS A 356 -12.03 27.22 16.74
CA LYS A 356 -12.15 25.84 17.21
C LYS A 356 -12.51 24.92 16.04
N LEU A 357 -11.87 23.76 15.97
CA LEU A 357 -12.47 22.60 15.31
C LEU A 357 -13.52 22.03 16.28
N ASP A 358 -14.66 21.61 15.73
CA ASP A 358 -15.65 20.82 16.46
C ASP A 358 -15.37 19.35 16.14
N ASP A 359 -14.73 18.62 17.06
CA ASP A 359 -14.42 17.20 16.89
C ASP A 359 -15.68 16.34 16.86
N LYS A 360 -16.10 15.99 15.64
CA LYS A 360 -17.11 14.96 15.34
C LYS A 360 -16.69 14.06 14.19
N ASP A 361 -15.41 13.72 14.15
CA ASP A 361 -14.91 12.63 13.29
C ASP A 361 -15.11 11.29 14.02
N THR A 362 -16.29 10.68 13.83
CA THR A 362 -16.64 9.40 14.46
C THR A 362 -16.05 8.20 13.71
N SER A 363 -14.77 8.27 13.34
CA SER A 363 -14.03 7.23 12.60
C SER A 363 -13.10 6.37 13.46
N HIS A 364 -13.24 6.47 14.79
CA HIS A 364 -12.88 5.38 15.71
C HIS A 364 -13.91 4.24 15.54
N VAL A 365 -13.62 2.95 15.73
CA VAL A 365 -12.67 2.35 16.68
C VAL A 365 -11.97 1.11 16.08
N TRP A 366 -10.64 1.19 15.98
CA TRP A 366 -9.75 0.04 16.21
C TRP A 366 -8.98 0.36 17.53
N PRO A 367 -8.82 -0.61 18.46
CA PRO A 367 -9.33 -0.42 19.83
C PRO A 367 -8.62 0.63 20.68
N ARG A 368 -9.21 1.84 20.71
CA ARG A 368 -9.32 2.75 21.87
C ARG A 368 -10.72 3.40 21.80
N PRO A 369 -11.43 3.65 22.93
CA PRO A 369 -10.93 4.37 24.10
C PRO A 369 -10.52 3.45 25.26
N ILE A 370 -9.29 2.95 25.18
CA ILE A 370 -8.50 2.65 26.37
C ILE A 370 -8.33 4.00 27.11
N GLY A 371 -8.71 4.07 28.39
CA GLY A 371 -8.78 5.33 29.14
C GLY A 371 -7.43 6.03 29.28
N GLN A 372 -7.39 7.30 29.70
CA GLN A 372 -6.12 8.03 29.84
C GLN A 372 -5.15 7.31 30.80
N GLU A 373 -5.66 6.84 31.94
CA GLU A 373 -4.89 6.06 32.92
C GLU A 373 -4.27 4.79 32.29
N GLU A 374 -5.02 4.09 31.43
CA GLU A 374 -4.53 2.92 30.69
C GLU A 374 -3.67 3.29 29.45
N PHE A 375 -3.78 4.51 28.91
CA PHE A 375 -2.84 5.05 27.93
C PHE A 375 -1.49 5.26 28.60
N ASP A 376 -1.48 5.97 29.72
CA ASP A 376 -0.28 6.29 30.47
C ASP A 376 0.39 5.01 31.00
N ALA A 377 -0.38 4.03 31.48
CA ALA A 377 0.13 2.71 31.83
C ALA A 377 0.70 1.93 30.63
N ALA A 378 0.09 2.02 29.44
CA ALA A 378 0.61 1.39 28.23
C ALA A 378 1.92 2.05 27.73
N VAL A 379 2.07 3.37 27.89
CA VAL A 379 3.33 4.09 27.63
C VAL A 379 4.41 3.67 28.62
N GLN A 380 4.10 3.69 29.93
CA GLN A 380 5.05 3.28 30.98
C GLN A 380 5.51 1.82 30.79
N HIS A 381 4.62 0.93 30.38
CA HIS A 381 4.96 -0.45 30.03
C HIS A 381 5.88 -0.49 28.79
N ALA A 382 5.58 0.26 27.72
CA ALA A 382 6.43 0.31 26.52
C ALA A 382 7.84 0.86 26.80
N GLU A 383 7.95 1.92 27.62
CA GLU A 383 9.23 2.44 28.10
C GLU A 383 10.01 1.42 28.93
N LYS A 384 9.32 0.61 29.75
CA LYS A 384 9.94 -0.43 30.58
C LYS A 384 10.52 -1.56 29.73
N LEU A 385 9.73 -2.09 28.79
CA LEU A 385 10.19 -3.11 27.85
C LEU A 385 11.34 -2.59 26.95
N SER A 386 11.27 -1.31 26.55
CA SER A 386 12.35 -0.61 25.84
C SER A 386 13.67 -0.61 26.63
N LYS A 387 13.65 -0.20 27.91
CA LYS A 387 14.82 -0.19 28.79
C LYS A 387 15.39 -1.60 29.01
N GLN A 388 14.54 -2.61 29.15
CA GLN A 388 14.97 -4.01 29.24
C GLN A 388 15.67 -4.47 27.95
N LEU A 389 15.10 -4.20 26.77
CA LEU A 389 15.72 -4.54 25.48
C LEU A 389 17.08 -3.83 25.27
N GLU A 390 17.22 -2.57 25.69
CA GLU A 390 18.49 -1.83 25.65
C GLU A 390 19.54 -2.44 26.59
N MET A 391 19.15 -2.84 27.80
CA MET A 391 20.05 -3.55 28.71
C MET A 391 20.48 -4.91 28.15
N VAL A 392 19.55 -5.72 27.60
CA VAL A 392 19.90 -6.98 26.93
C VAL A 392 20.85 -6.72 25.75
N ALA A 393 20.61 -5.69 24.94
CA ALA A 393 21.50 -5.30 23.84
C ALA A 393 22.92 -4.89 24.32
N HIS A 394 23.05 -4.31 25.52
CA HIS A 394 24.34 -4.00 26.13
C HIS A 394 25.17 -5.26 26.42
N TYR A 395 24.56 -6.28 27.04
CA TYR A 395 25.22 -7.57 27.31
C TYR A 395 25.74 -8.23 26.02
N PHE A 396 24.98 -8.17 24.93
CA PHE A 396 25.43 -8.65 23.61
C PHE A 396 26.66 -7.89 23.05
N ARG A 397 26.82 -6.60 23.36
CA ARG A 397 28.01 -5.82 22.97
C ARG A 397 29.23 -6.08 23.86
N GLU A 398 29.01 -6.38 25.13
CA GLU A 398 30.08 -6.78 26.05
C GLU A 398 30.61 -8.21 25.78
N ASN A 399 30.05 -8.94 24.80
CA ASN A 399 30.30 -10.35 24.53
C ASN A 399 29.91 -11.24 25.74
N ARG A 400 28.88 -10.81 26.46
CA ARG A 400 28.28 -11.46 27.64
C ARG A 400 26.95 -12.14 27.31
N GLU A 401 26.69 -12.43 26.03
CA GLU A 401 25.42 -13.04 25.61
C GLU A 401 25.18 -14.42 26.24
N ASN A 402 26.24 -15.14 26.62
CA ASN A 402 26.15 -16.43 27.29
C ASN A 402 25.57 -16.34 28.72
N GLU A 403 25.43 -15.14 29.30
CA GLU A 403 24.77 -14.90 30.59
C GLU A 403 23.25 -14.72 30.43
N ILE A 404 22.77 -14.34 29.24
CA ILE A 404 21.40 -13.85 28.98
C ILE A 404 20.68 -14.56 27.81
N ARG A 405 21.33 -15.52 27.15
CA ARG A 405 20.84 -16.23 25.96
C ARG A 405 21.03 -17.74 26.15
N PRO A 406 20.07 -18.60 25.77
CA PRO A 406 20.26 -20.04 25.78
C PRO A 406 21.48 -20.47 24.95
N VAL A 407 22.33 -21.30 25.56
CA VAL A 407 23.60 -21.76 24.97
C VAL A 407 23.38 -22.56 23.67
N VAL A 408 22.26 -23.29 23.57
CA VAL A 408 21.92 -24.12 22.40
C VAL A 408 20.88 -23.42 21.54
N LEU A 409 21.33 -22.54 20.65
CA LEU A 409 20.45 -21.88 19.68
C LEU A 409 19.89 -22.85 18.63
N PRO A 410 18.65 -22.66 18.14
CA PRO A 410 18.08 -23.47 17.08
C PRO A 410 18.99 -23.54 15.84
N ALA A 411 19.20 -24.75 15.32
CA ALA A 411 20.08 -24.97 14.16
C ALA A 411 19.66 -24.15 12.91
N SER A 412 18.37 -23.81 12.79
CA SER A 412 17.78 -22.93 11.77
C SER A 412 18.29 -21.48 11.82
N THR A 413 18.86 -21.02 12.94
CA THR A 413 19.35 -19.65 13.12
C THR A 413 20.49 -19.35 12.14
N PRO A 414 20.32 -18.43 11.17
CA PRO A 414 21.37 -18.12 10.19
C PRO A 414 22.59 -17.50 10.87
N ALA A 415 23.80 -17.85 10.44
CA ALA A 415 25.05 -17.39 11.07
C ALA A 415 25.13 -15.86 11.27
N PHE A 416 24.63 -15.08 10.31
CA PHE A 416 24.51 -13.62 10.42
C PHE A 416 23.75 -13.16 11.66
N TRP A 417 22.64 -13.83 12.02
CA TRP A 417 21.83 -13.54 13.20
C TRP A 417 22.27 -14.31 14.47
N ARG A 418 23.39 -15.05 14.41
CA ARG A 418 24.05 -15.63 15.60
C ARG A 418 25.03 -14.65 16.24
N ASN A 419 25.77 -13.88 15.44
CA ASN A 419 26.67 -12.81 15.90
C ASN A 419 25.93 -11.86 16.87
N GLY A 420 26.57 -11.52 17.98
CA GLY A 420 25.95 -10.77 19.07
C GLY A 420 25.64 -9.31 18.71
N GLU A 421 26.54 -8.63 18.00
CA GLU A 421 26.38 -7.23 17.58
C GLU A 421 25.15 -7.04 16.66
N ASN A 422 24.99 -7.92 15.67
CA ASN A 422 23.82 -7.98 14.79
C ASN A 422 22.51 -8.23 15.54
N PHE A 423 22.55 -8.98 16.64
CA PHE A 423 21.38 -9.23 17.48
C PHE A 423 21.10 -8.03 18.42
N ALA A 424 22.14 -7.39 18.96
CA ALA A 424 22.02 -6.14 19.73
C ALA A 424 21.35 -5.03 18.91
N GLU A 425 21.75 -4.83 17.65
CA GLU A 425 21.10 -3.85 16.76
C GLU A 425 19.61 -4.16 16.49
N VAL A 426 19.21 -5.43 16.50
CA VAL A 426 17.80 -5.85 16.39
C VAL A 426 17.02 -5.53 17.66
N LEU A 427 17.61 -5.79 18.84
CA LEU A 427 17.02 -5.43 20.13
C LEU A 427 16.86 -3.89 20.27
N GLU A 428 17.85 -3.10 19.85
CA GLU A 428 17.75 -1.65 19.81
C GLU A 428 16.77 -1.11 18.75
N LEU A 429 16.62 -1.80 17.61
CA LEU A 429 15.58 -1.47 16.66
C LEU A 429 14.19 -1.72 17.26
N PHE A 430 14.04 -2.78 18.06
CA PHE A 430 12.80 -3.03 18.79
C PHE A 430 12.57 -2.01 19.92
N SER A 431 13.59 -1.66 20.71
CA SER A 431 13.48 -0.57 21.71
C SER A 431 13.03 0.76 21.09
N ARG A 432 13.70 1.20 20.02
CA ARG A 432 13.33 2.43 19.30
C ARG A 432 11.96 2.36 18.64
N LEU A 433 11.47 1.17 18.30
CA LEU A 433 10.10 0.98 17.87
C LEU A 433 9.15 1.22 19.05
N LEU A 434 9.41 0.60 20.21
CA LEU A 434 8.60 0.74 21.44
C LEU A 434 8.51 2.18 21.97
N GLN A 435 9.54 2.99 21.75
CA GLN A 435 9.57 4.42 22.12
C GLN A 435 8.63 5.31 21.28
N ASN A 436 8.00 4.79 20.22
CA ASN A 436 7.02 5.54 19.43
C ASN A 436 5.63 5.53 20.09
N SER A 437 4.98 6.71 20.19
CA SER A 437 3.69 6.89 20.89
C SER A 437 2.54 6.01 20.35
N GLU A 438 2.65 5.49 19.14
CA GLU A 438 1.61 4.68 18.50
C GLU A 438 1.73 3.18 18.85
N VAL A 439 2.83 2.76 19.48
CA VAL A 439 3.01 1.41 20.00
C VAL A 439 1.97 1.04 21.06
N VAL A 440 1.38 2.02 21.76
CA VAL A 440 0.35 1.83 22.78
C VAL A 440 -0.90 1.06 22.30
N HIS A 441 -1.08 0.89 20.99
CA HIS A 441 -2.13 0.06 20.38
C HIS A 441 -1.78 -1.44 20.28
N PHE A 442 -0.54 -1.80 20.61
CA PHE A 442 0.06 -3.14 20.49
C PHE A 442 0.66 -3.63 21.83
N MET A 443 0.41 -2.90 22.93
CA MET A 443 0.89 -3.17 24.29
C MET A 443 -0.09 -3.99 25.16
N LYS A 444 -1.16 -4.51 24.55
CA LYS A 444 -2.11 -5.47 25.13
C LYS A 444 -2.49 -6.48 24.05
N GLU A 445 -2.91 -7.68 24.45
CA GLU A 445 -3.64 -8.58 23.57
C GLU A 445 -4.95 -7.93 23.08
N VAL A 446 -5.48 -8.41 21.96
CA VAL A 446 -6.71 -7.89 21.36
C VAL A 446 -7.91 -8.65 21.92
N ASP A 447 -8.70 -7.98 22.76
CA ASP A 447 -9.92 -8.54 23.36
C ASP A 447 -11.04 -8.70 22.31
N ASP A 448 -11.24 -9.95 21.87
CA ASP A 448 -12.24 -10.38 20.89
C ASP A 448 -13.69 -10.11 21.33
N ASP A 449 -13.97 -10.18 22.63
CA ASP A 449 -15.32 -10.00 23.19
C ASP A 449 -15.62 -8.52 23.43
N LEU A 450 -14.64 -7.70 23.83
CA LEU A 450 -14.77 -6.23 23.86
C LEU A 450 -15.00 -5.68 22.45
N LEU A 451 -14.28 -6.18 21.44
CA LEU A 451 -14.53 -5.83 20.04
C LEU A 451 -15.93 -6.26 19.58
N SER A 452 -16.36 -7.47 19.95
CA SER A 452 -17.71 -7.98 19.67
C SER A 452 -18.80 -7.12 20.33
N GLN A 453 -18.55 -6.56 21.53
CA GLN A 453 -19.45 -5.63 22.22
C GLN A 453 -19.49 -4.24 21.57
N ILE A 454 -18.33 -3.70 21.16
CA ILE A 454 -18.23 -2.39 20.51
C ILE A 454 -18.92 -2.39 19.14
N ASN A 455 -18.80 -3.47 18.37
CA ASN A 455 -19.49 -3.60 17.08
C ASN A 455 -19.92 -5.05 16.78
N PRO A 456 -21.12 -5.47 17.20
CA PRO A 456 -21.64 -6.81 16.98
C PRO A 456 -21.85 -7.24 15.51
N GLN A 457 -21.65 -6.33 14.54
CA GLN A 457 -21.73 -6.65 13.10
C GLN A 457 -20.37 -6.94 12.47
N ARG A 458 -19.25 -6.71 13.18
CA ARG A 458 -17.91 -7.03 12.69
C ARG A 458 -17.58 -8.51 12.85
N LYS A 459 -16.72 -9.02 11.98
CA LYS A 459 -16.06 -10.31 12.19
C LYS A 459 -15.20 -10.23 13.44
N ARG A 460 -15.23 -11.28 14.26
CA ARG A 460 -14.32 -11.50 15.39
C ARG A 460 -12.86 -11.46 14.95
N TYR A 461 -11.96 -10.97 15.80
CA TYR A 461 -10.55 -10.82 15.43
C TYR A 461 -9.86 -12.19 15.36
N SER A 462 -10.18 -13.10 16.28
CA SER A 462 -9.86 -14.53 16.23
C SER A 462 -10.34 -15.26 14.97
N HIS A 463 -11.44 -14.81 14.34
CA HIS A 463 -11.94 -15.39 13.09
C HIS A 463 -11.16 -14.89 11.86
N VAL A 464 -10.52 -13.72 11.95
CA VAL A 464 -9.79 -13.09 10.84
C VAL A 464 -8.29 -13.37 10.93
N ILE A 465 -7.70 -13.23 12.11
CA ILE A 465 -6.26 -13.29 12.37
C ILE A 465 -5.86 -14.67 12.90
N LYS A 466 -4.91 -15.29 12.21
CA LYS A 466 -4.45 -16.66 12.49
C LYS A 466 -3.47 -16.76 13.65
N ASN A 467 -2.68 -15.72 13.87
CA ASN A 467 -1.58 -15.70 14.83
C ASN A 467 -1.64 -14.40 15.65
N PRO A 468 -2.62 -14.26 16.58
CA PRO A 468 -2.71 -13.09 17.45
C PRO A 468 -1.46 -12.98 18.31
N LEU A 469 -0.90 -11.77 18.39
CA LEU A 469 0.26 -11.38 19.19
C LEU A 469 0.22 -9.87 19.46
N SER A 470 0.77 -9.48 20.61
CA SER A 470 1.14 -8.14 21.05
C SER A 470 2.67 -8.02 21.16
N PHE A 471 3.23 -6.82 21.38
CA PHE A 471 4.68 -6.69 21.64
C PHE A 471 5.14 -7.29 22.98
N PRO A 472 4.39 -7.15 24.10
CA PRO A 472 4.68 -7.89 25.33
C PRO A 472 4.90 -9.39 25.13
N ASP A 473 4.13 -10.06 24.28
CA ASP A 473 4.30 -11.52 24.05
C ASP A 473 5.64 -11.87 23.40
N VAL A 474 6.18 -10.99 22.57
CA VAL A 474 7.51 -11.14 21.94
C VAL A 474 8.62 -10.93 22.96
N VAL A 475 8.44 -9.97 23.88
CA VAL A 475 9.41 -9.63 24.93
C VAL A 475 9.41 -10.68 26.05
N ALA A 476 8.22 -11.10 26.48
CA ALA A 476 8.00 -12.15 27.47
C ALA A 476 8.33 -13.57 26.95
N ALA A 477 8.70 -13.73 25.67
CA ALA A 477 9.35 -14.93 25.16
C ALA A 477 10.89 -14.92 25.35
N LEU A 478 11.51 -13.73 25.47
CA LEU A 478 12.95 -13.57 25.68
C LEU A 478 13.34 -13.63 27.16
N PHE A 479 12.61 -12.93 28.04
CA PHE A 479 12.95 -12.83 29.48
C PHE A 479 11.74 -12.88 30.41
N VAL A 480 12.00 -13.11 31.70
CA VAL A 480 11.03 -12.98 32.80
C VAL A 480 10.84 -11.50 33.15
N ASP A 481 9.62 -11.12 33.54
CA ASP A 481 9.32 -9.75 33.97
C ASP A 481 10.07 -9.40 35.27
N MET A 482 10.84 -8.31 35.25
CA MET A 482 11.63 -7.84 36.39
C MET A 482 10.80 -7.05 37.42
N ASP A 483 9.52 -7.40 37.57
CA ASP A 483 8.50 -6.59 38.24
C ASP A 483 8.55 -6.64 39.78
N GLY A 484 9.40 -7.49 40.34
CA GLY A 484 9.47 -7.76 41.79
C GLY A 484 10.76 -7.36 42.51
N ASN A 485 11.80 -6.87 41.82
CA ASN A 485 13.13 -6.66 42.42
C ASN A 485 13.78 -5.33 41.97
N GLU A 486 13.56 -4.25 42.73
CA GLU A 486 14.26 -2.97 42.58
C GLU A 486 15.68 -2.99 43.20
N GLY A 487 16.37 -4.14 43.12
CA GLY A 487 17.74 -4.32 43.62
C GLY A 487 18.78 -4.15 42.52
N ASP A 488 19.84 -3.40 42.79
CA ASP A 488 20.84 -2.96 41.80
C ASP A 488 21.61 -4.09 41.07
N GLU A 489 21.50 -5.35 41.50
CA GLU A 489 22.10 -6.54 40.87
C GLU A 489 21.06 -7.64 40.56
N ALA A 490 19.85 -7.26 40.12
CA ALA A 490 18.86 -8.22 39.62
C ALA A 490 19.38 -8.95 38.36
N MET A 491 19.78 -10.22 38.53
CA MET A 491 20.21 -11.09 37.43
C MET A 491 19.07 -11.30 36.42
N LEU A 492 19.38 -11.19 35.12
CA LEU A 492 18.41 -11.32 34.03
C LEU A 492 18.03 -12.78 33.78
N ASP A 493 16.95 -13.24 34.40
CA ASP A 493 16.34 -14.53 34.08
C ASP A 493 15.78 -14.54 32.65
N TYR A 494 16.49 -15.24 31.76
CA TYR A 494 16.09 -15.44 30.37
C TYR A 494 15.17 -16.65 30.19
N LYS A 495 14.51 -16.71 29.04
CA LYS A 495 13.65 -17.82 28.60
C LYS A 495 14.21 -18.44 27.32
N GLU A 496 13.70 -19.61 26.95
CA GLU A 496 14.14 -20.33 25.75
C GLU A 496 13.82 -19.62 24.41
N GLY A 497 13.08 -18.50 24.41
CA GLY A 497 12.71 -17.77 23.19
C GLY A 497 11.39 -18.23 22.56
N GLU A 498 10.68 -19.21 23.13
CA GLU A 498 9.44 -19.76 22.57
C GLU A 498 8.22 -18.83 22.76
N LEU A 499 7.48 -18.60 21.67
CA LEU A 499 6.19 -17.92 21.71
C LEU A 499 5.09 -18.85 22.24
N GLN A 500 4.25 -18.35 23.15
CA GLN A 500 3.12 -19.12 23.70
C GLN A 500 2.04 -19.45 22.65
N CYS A 501 1.92 -18.65 21.59
CA CYS A 501 1.00 -18.87 20.48
C CYS A 501 1.23 -20.26 19.83
N SER A 502 0.25 -21.15 19.92
CA SER A 502 0.36 -22.57 19.57
C SER A 502 0.85 -22.83 18.13
N HIS A 503 0.46 -21.99 17.18
CA HIS A 503 0.87 -22.05 15.78
C HIS A 503 2.29 -21.54 15.51
N LEU A 504 2.89 -20.81 16.47
CA LEU A 504 4.22 -20.21 16.38
C LEU A 504 5.24 -20.81 17.34
N LYS A 505 4.91 -21.85 18.12
CA LYS A 505 5.85 -22.56 19.02
C LYS A 505 7.14 -23.09 18.35
N LYS A 506 7.21 -23.12 17.01
CA LYS A 506 8.42 -23.47 16.25
C LYS A 506 9.33 -22.28 15.93
N TRP A 507 8.93 -21.06 16.31
CA TRP A 507 9.70 -19.84 16.13
C TRP A 507 10.35 -19.46 17.46
N ASN A 508 11.61 -19.02 17.38
CA ASN A 508 12.40 -18.72 18.56
C ASN A 508 12.89 -17.26 18.50
N MET A 509 12.60 -16.45 19.52
CA MET A 509 12.92 -15.03 19.50
C MET A 509 14.44 -14.75 19.62
N TRP A 510 15.26 -15.72 20.01
CA TRP A 510 16.72 -15.63 19.91
C TRP A 510 17.26 -15.83 18.48
N ASN A 511 16.42 -16.26 17.54
CA ASN A 511 16.72 -16.22 16.12
C ASN A 511 16.26 -14.88 15.53
N GLY A 512 17.21 -13.97 15.29
CA GLY A 512 16.93 -12.60 14.83
C GLY A 512 16.04 -12.51 13.57
N LYS A 513 16.07 -13.52 12.68
CA LYS A 513 15.19 -13.57 11.50
C LYS A 513 13.73 -13.81 11.87
N GLU A 514 13.47 -14.65 12.87
CA GLU A 514 12.12 -14.98 13.35
C GLU A 514 11.58 -13.88 14.27
N LEU A 515 12.42 -13.32 15.14
CA LEU A 515 12.09 -12.11 15.92
C LEU A 515 11.60 -10.96 15.03
N LEU A 516 12.39 -10.57 14.02
CA LEU A 516 12.02 -9.50 13.09
C LEU A 516 10.73 -9.80 12.29
N MET A 517 10.47 -11.07 11.95
CA MET A 517 9.22 -11.48 11.32
C MET A 517 8.03 -11.49 12.28
N THR A 518 8.28 -11.61 13.58
CA THR A 518 7.26 -11.54 14.64
C THR A 518 6.88 -10.08 14.91
N LEU A 519 7.84 -9.15 14.91
CA LEU A 519 7.56 -7.71 14.97
C LEU A 519 6.74 -7.24 13.75
N ASP A 520 7.07 -7.73 12.55
CA ASP A 520 6.26 -7.46 11.35
C ASP A 520 4.85 -8.08 11.45
N LEU A 521 4.70 -9.22 12.14
CA LEU A 521 3.42 -9.92 12.34
C LEU A 521 2.47 -9.15 13.27
N VAL A 522 2.96 -8.62 14.41
CA VAL A 522 2.16 -7.79 15.33
C VAL A 522 1.55 -6.60 14.58
N LEU A 523 2.34 -5.89 13.78
CA LEU A 523 1.86 -4.77 12.95
C LEU A 523 0.92 -5.26 11.82
N LEU A 524 1.26 -6.36 11.15
CA LEU A 524 0.45 -6.96 10.08
C LEU A 524 -0.93 -7.42 10.55
N ASN A 525 -1.05 -7.96 11.76
CA ASN A 525 -2.32 -8.39 12.33
C ASN A 525 -3.32 -7.22 12.38
N SER A 526 -2.89 -6.05 12.84
CA SER A 526 -3.72 -4.84 12.87
C SER A 526 -4.04 -4.31 11.47
N LEU A 527 -3.10 -4.36 10.52
CA LEU A 527 -3.35 -3.94 9.12
C LEU A 527 -4.34 -4.87 8.42
N ALA A 528 -4.20 -6.17 8.64
CA ALA A 528 -5.02 -7.21 8.04
C ALA A 528 -6.45 -7.18 8.58
N PHE A 529 -6.63 -7.05 9.91
CA PHE A 529 -7.96 -6.91 10.49
C PHE A 529 -8.65 -5.64 10.03
N GLY A 530 -7.99 -4.47 10.15
CA GLY A 530 -8.56 -3.18 9.74
C GLY A 530 -8.93 -3.14 8.25
N LYS A 531 -8.30 -3.96 7.41
CA LYS A 531 -8.72 -4.14 6.01
C LYS A 531 -9.99 -5.00 5.85
N MET A 532 -10.20 -6.00 6.71
CA MET A 532 -11.36 -6.88 6.69
C MET A 532 -12.61 -6.27 7.35
N THR A 533 -12.49 -5.12 8.01
CA THR A 533 -13.59 -4.33 8.62
C THR A 533 -13.86 -3.00 7.92
N ASP A 534 -13.37 -2.82 6.69
CA ASP A 534 -13.42 -1.59 5.88
C ASP A 534 -12.74 -0.35 6.51
N GLU A 535 -12.04 -0.51 7.64
CA GLU A 535 -11.17 0.49 8.27
C GLU A 535 -9.84 0.69 7.52
N GLY A 536 -9.77 0.24 6.26
CA GLY A 536 -8.63 0.33 5.37
C GLY A 536 -8.16 1.75 5.03
N ARG A 537 -8.88 2.78 5.50
CA ARG A 537 -8.53 4.22 5.42
C ARG A 537 -8.50 4.92 6.79
N SER A 538 -8.53 4.16 7.89
CA SER A 538 -8.42 4.73 9.24
C SER A 538 -7.07 5.41 9.47
N ARG A 539 -7.04 6.46 10.31
CA ARG A 539 -5.80 7.12 10.75
C ARG A 539 -4.83 6.09 11.37
N HIS A 540 -5.37 5.13 12.13
CA HIS A 540 -4.64 4.00 12.71
C HIS A 540 -3.84 3.19 11.68
N ARG A 541 -4.40 2.93 10.49
CA ARG A 541 -3.69 2.21 9.43
C ARG A 541 -2.47 2.98 8.92
N GLY A 542 -2.59 4.31 8.78
CA GLY A 542 -1.46 5.18 8.41
C GLY A 542 -0.31 5.08 9.41
N ARG A 543 -0.62 5.25 10.69
CA ARG A 543 0.36 5.14 11.80
C ARG A 543 0.96 3.75 11.94
N THR A 544 0.17 2.70 11.74
CA THR A 544 0.67 1.31 11.72
C THR A 544 1.62 1.07 10.54
N ASN A 545 1.36 1.68 9.37
CA ASN A 545 2.28 1.65 8.24
C ASN A 545 3.56 2.46 8.50
N GLU A 546 3.50 3.54 9.29
CA GLU A 546 4.66 4.34 9.70
C GLU A 546 5.59 3.55 10.64
N LEU A 547 5.05 2.95 11.72
CA LEU A 547 5.77 1.98 12.56
C LEU A 547 6.42 0.86 11.72
N ARG A 548 5.69 0.38 10.71
CA ARG A 548 6.16 -0.65 9.78
C ARG A 548 7.23 -0.14 8.81
N LYS A 549 7.24 1.15 8.44
CA LYS A 549 8.30 1.79 7.64
C LYS A 549 9.58 1.85 8.48
N ILE A 550 9.50 2.37 9.71
CA ILE A 550 10.60 2.41 10.70
C ILE A 550 11.23 1.02 10.89
N LEU A 551 10.43 -0.01 11.17
CA LEU A 551 10.91 -1.38 11.32
C LEU A 551 11.66 -1.88 10.07
N TRP A 552 11.06 -1.78 8.88
CA TRP A 552 11.67 -2.33 7.66
C TRP A 552 12.90 -1.56 7.18
N ASP A 553 12.97 -0.25 7.40
CA ASP A 553 14.12 0.56 7.02
C ASP A 553 15.27 0.37 8.03
N GLY A 554 14.96 0.15 9.30
CA GLY A 554 15.91 -0.35 10.30
C GLY A 554 16.51 -1.71 9.91
N ILE A 555 15.68 -2.70 9.58
CA ILE A 555 16.13 -4.04 9.13
C ILE A 555 17.07 -3.94 7.92
N LYS A 556 16.72 -3.13 6.92
CA LYS A 556 17.59 -2.89 5.76
C LYS A 556 18.92 -2.28 6.18
N ASN A 557 18.93 -1.36 7.13
CA ASN A 557 20.14 -0.68 7.57
C ASN A 557 21.12 -1.65 8.26
N ILE A 558 20.65 -2.45 9.22
CA ILE A 558 21.46 -3.47 9.92
C ILE A 558 22.12 -4.41 8.89
N VAL A 559 21.33 -4.96 7.97
CA VAL A 559 21.83 -5.87 6.92
C VAL A 559 22.74 -5.14 5.91
N ARG A 560 22.51 -3.85 5.62
CA ARG A 560 23.35 -3.06 4.71
C ARG A 560 24.75 -2.82 5.28
N ILE A 561 24.86 -2.54 6.57
CA ILE A 561 26.13 -2.22 7.24
C ILE A 561 26.92 -3.52 7.50
N ASN A 562 26.29 -4.53 8.09
CA ASN A 562 27.04 -5.64 8.69
C ASN A 562 27.20 -6.88 7.78
N ALA A 563 26.52 -6.94 6.62
CA ALA A 563 26.71 -8.03 5.66
C ALA A 563 27.72 -7.66 4.57
N SER A 564 28.86 -8.34 4.59
CA SER A 564 30.01 -8.12 3.68
C SER A 564 29.69 -8.33 2.19
N GLU A 565 28.81 -9.28 1.86
CA GLU A 565 28.49 -9.62 0.46
C GLU A 565 27.10 -9.14 0.02
N GLU A 566 27.04 -8.46 -1.12
CA GLU A 566 25.79 -7.98 -1.73
C GLU A 566 24.82 -9.12 -2.12
N LYS A 567 25.36 -10.32 -2.42
CA LYS A 567 24.55 -11.53 -2.64
C LYS A 567 23.98 -12.08 -1.32
N ALA A 568 24.74 -12.00 -0.23
CA ALA A 568 24.34 -12.50 1.08
C ALA A 568 23.26 -11.60 1.75
N LYS A 569 23.32 -10.28 1.55
CA LYS A 569 22.31 -9.31 2.04
C LYS A 569 20.88 -9.77 1.78
N LYS A 570 20.58 -10.23 0.56
CA LYS A 570 19.25 -10.73 0.14
C LYS A 570 18.77 -11.98 0.91
N ASN A 571 19.68 -12.77 1.46
CA ASN A 571 19.36 -13.97 2.25
C ASN A 571 19.13 -13.67 3.73
N HIS A 572 19.77 -12.60 4.24
CA HIS A 572 19.69 -12.18 5.64
C HIS A 572 18.42 -11.37 5.94
N VAL A 573 17.98 -10.50 5.01
CA VAL A 573 16.70 -9.79 5.13
C VAL A 573 15.54 -10.80 5.33
N PRO A 574 14.67 -10.62 6.34
CA PRO A 574 13.51 -11.48 6.54
C PRO A 574 12.43 -11.31 5.45
N VAL A 575 11.55 -12.30 5.29
CA VAL A 575 10.53 -12.27 4.23
C VAL A 575 9.39 -11.35 4.61
N LYS A 576 9.35 -10.14 4.04
CA LYS A 576 8.26 -9.17 4.23
C LYS A 576 6.93 -9.76 3.74
N ARG A 577 5.95 -9.93 4.63
CA ARG A 577 4.65 -10.52 4.29
C ARG A 577 3.61 -9.44 3.92
N GLY A 578 2.62 -9.84 3.14
CA GLY A 578 1.43 -9.02 2.85
C GLY A 578 0.32 -9.24 3.87
N GLU A 579 -0.52 -8.21 4.08
CA GLU A 579 -1.68 -8.23 4.99
C GLU A 579 -2.72 -9.32 4.65
N LEU A 580 -2.81 -9.74 3.37
CA LEU A 580 -3.68 -10.84 2.91
C LEU A 580 -2.92 -12.18 2.77
N SER A 581 -1.75 -12.34 3.40
CA SER A 581 -1.05 -13.61 3.42
C SER A 581 -1.82 -14.63 4.25
N GLY A 582 -1.96 -15.87 3.76
CA GLY A 582 -2.57 -17.00 4.52
C GLY A 582 -1.78 -17.47 5.76
N PHE A 583 -0.74 -16.71 6.11
CA PHE A 583 -0.02 -16.80 7.39
C PHE A 583 -0.52 -15.77 8.41
N VAL A 584 -1.05 -14.62 7.96
CA VAL A 584 -1.63 -13.56 8.80
C VAL A 584 -3.12 -13.80 8.97
N VAL A 585 -3.83 -14.01 7.86
CA VAL A 585 -5.29 -14.21 7.85
C VAL A 585 -5.70 -15.65 7.59
N PHE A 586 -6.84 -16.04 8.15
CA PHE A 586 -7.54 -17.25 7.70
C PHE A 586 -8.04 -17.05 6.26
N LYS A 587 -7.64 -17.96 5.36
CA LYS A 587 -8.22 -18.05 4.01
C LYS A 587 -9.53 -18.80 4.10
N TYR A 588 -10.63 -18.05 4.14
CA TYR A 588 -11.96 -18.61 3.89
C TYR A 588 -12.00 -19.17 2.46
N SER A 589 -12.22 -20.49 2.34
CA SER A 589 -12.69 -21.11 1.12
C SER A 589 -14.16 -20.72 0.92
N GLU A 590 -14.44 -19.87 -0.06
CA GLU A 590 -15.77 -19.30 -0.36
C GLU A 590 -16.81 -20.34 -0.89
N GLY A 591 -16.68 -21.61 -0.52
CA GLY A 591 -17.46 -22.73 -1.04
C GLY A 591 -18.20 -23.59 -0.01
N GLU A 592 -17.91 -23.48 1.29
CA GLU A 592 -18.50 -24.39 2.30
C GLU A 592 -19.75 -23.85 3.02
N ASP A 593 -19.89 -22.53 3.18
CA ASP A 593 -20.99 -21.91 3.95
C ASP A 593 -22.39 -22.17 3.37
N ASN A 594 -22.51 -22.45 2.06
CA ASN A 594 -23.77 -22.80 1.39
C ASN A 594 -24.32 -24.20 1.76
N SER A 595 -23.76 -24.88 2.78
CA SER A 595 -24.15 -26.23 3.21
C SER A 595 -24.66 -26.33 4.65
N ARG A 596 -24.72 -25.22 5.41
CA ARG A 596 -25.09 -25.22 6.84
C ARG A 596 -26.12 -24.14 7.23
N THR A 597 -27.09 -23.90 6.34
CA THR A 597 -28.33 -23.16 6.62
C THR A 597 -29.53 -23.94 6.10
#